data_AF-A0A059AII2-F1
#
_entry.id   AF-A0A059AII2-F1
#
_cell.length_a   1.000
_cell.length_b   1.000
_cell.length_c   1.000
_cell.angle_alpha   90.00
_cell.angle_beta   90.00
_cell.angle_gamma   90.00
#
_symmetry.space_group_name_H-M   'P 1'
#
loop_
_entity.id
_entity.type
_entity.pdbx_description
1 polymer ?
#
loop_
_entity_poly.entity_id
_entity_poly.type
_entity_poly.pdbx_seq_one_letter_code
_entity_poly.pdbx_strand_id
1 'polypeptide(L)' 'KAINDIKVTYHIERESWQGDPCVPSYYKWDGLNCSYGNHSRIISLKLSSSNLTGDIVSSLSLLSTMEYL' A
#
# COMPACT_ATOMS: atom_id res chain seq x y z
N LYS A 1 0.63 3.50 8.75
CA LYS A 1 1.01 2.38 9.65
C LYS A 1 0.99 1.04 8.91
N ALA A 2 -0.18 0.53 8.49
CA ALA A 2 -0.31 -0.76 7.79
C ALA A 2 0.65 -0.97 6.61
N ILE A 3 0.67 -0.01 5.66
CA ILE A 3 1.56 -0.07 4.49
C ILE A 3 3.04 -0.02 4.86
N ASN A 4 3.40 0.70 5.92
CA ASN A 4 4.79 0.75 6.36
C ASN A 4 5.23 -0.61 6.93
N ASP A 5 4.36 -1.29 7.67
CA ASP A 5 4.65 -2.63 8.17
C ASP A 5 4.82 -3.61 7.00
N ILE A 6 3.93 -3.60 6.00
CA ILE A 6 4.06 -4.38 4.76
C ILE A 6 5.40 -4.10 4.05
N LYS A 7 5.76 -2.81 3.92
CA LYS A 7 7.01 -2.38 3.31
C LYS A 7 8.23 -2.96 4.03
N VAL A 8 8.25 -2.88 5.36
CA VAL A 8 9.37 -3.34 6.19
C VAL A 8 9.44 -4.87 6.22
N THR A 9 8.31 -5.56 6.43
CA THR A 9 8.26 -7.02 6.54
C THR A 9 8.71 -7.72 5.26
N TYR A 10 8.29 -7.21 4.10
CA TYR A 10 8.63 -7.82 2.82
C TYR A 10 9.80 -7.13 2.10
N HIS A 11 10.51 -6.24 2.78
CA HIS A 11 11.67 -5.51 2.24
C HIS A 11 11.38 -4.86 0.87
N ILE A 12 10.20 -4.23 0.74
CA ILE A 12 9.77 -3.65 -0.53
C ILE A 12 10.46 -2.32 -0.75
N GLU A 13 11.29 -2.28 -1.80
CA GLU A 13 11.98 -1.08 -2.25
C GLU A 13 11.32 -0.55 -3.53
N ARG A 14 10.50 0.49 -3.38
CA ARG A 14 9.88 1.25 -4.46
C ARG A 14 10.17 2.72 -4.24
N GLU A 15 10.68 3.40 -5.25
CA GLU A 15 11.08 4.82 -5.16
C GLU A 15 9.92 5.71 -4.77
N SER A 16 8.74 5.45 -5.32
CA SER A 16 7.52 6.20 -5.03
C SER A 16 6.98 5.99 -3.61
N TRP A 17 7.42 4.96 -2.87
CA TRP A 17 6.91 4.62 -1.53
C TRP A 17 7.52 5.49 -0.43
N GLN A 18 7.31 6.80 -0.55
CA GLN A 18 7.80 7.83 0.37
C GLN A 18 6.69 8.86 0.64
N GLY A 19 6.59 9.33 1.90
CA GLY A 19 5.59 10.31 2.30
C GLY A 19 4.17 9.74 2.39
N ASP A 20 3.20 10.46 1.82
CA ASP A 20 1.79 10.08 1.83
C ASP A 20 1.47 9.13 0.65
N PRO A 21 0.81 7.98 0.88
CA PRO A 21 0.58 6.98 -0.16
C PRO A 21 -0.39 7.44 -1.25
N CYS A 22 -1.40 8.22 -0.90
CA CYS A 22 -2.46 8.62 -1.81
C CYS A 22 -2.38 10.08 -2.27
N VAL A 23 -1.72 10.96 -1.52
CA VAL A 23 -1.82 12.41 -1.73
C VAL A 23 -0.41 13.01 -1.88
N PRO A 24 -0.16 13.84 -2.90
CA PRO A 24 -1.09 14.30 -3.94
C PRO A 24 -1.51 13.16 -4.89
N SER A 25 -2.74 13.19 -5.42
CA SER A 25 -3.27 12.11 -6.26
C SER A 25 -2.44 11.81 -7.51
N TYR A 26 -1.75 12.83 -8.04
CA TYR A 26 -0.82 12.72 -9.16
C TYR A 26 0.51 12.02 -8.80
N TYR A 27 0.90 12.06 -7.52
CA TYR A 27 2.12 11.45 -6.98
C TYR A 27 1.83 10.28 -6.03
N LYS A 28 0.63 9.70 -6.15
CA LYS A 28 0.25 8.46 -5.47
C LYS A 28 1.32 7.39 -5.73
N TRP A 29 1.62 6.56 -4.73
CA TRP A 29 2.66 5.56 -4.89
C TRP A 29 2.35 4.53 -5.99
N ASP A 30 3.41 3.95 -6.55
CA ASP A 30 3.26 2.93 -7.58
C ASP A 30 2.66 1.65 -7.01
N GLY A 31 1.79 1.05 -7.83
CA GLY A 31 1.14 -0.20 -7.49
C GLY A 31 0.00 -0.06 -6.48
N LEU A 32 -0.35 1.14 -6.01
CA LEU A 32 -1.56 1.30 -5.19
C LEU A 32 -2.63 2.12 -5.91
N ASN A 33 -3.89 1.93 -5.53
CA ASN A 33 -4.98 2.78 -5.95
C ASN A 33 -5.75 3.32 -4.75
N CYS A 34 -6.22 4.56 -4.87
CA CYS A 34 -6.93 5.23 -3.81
C CYS A 34 -8.30 5.75 -4.28
N SER A 35 -9.29 5.69 -3.40
CA SER A 35 -10.51 6.47 -3.53
C SER A 35 -10.27 7.89 -3.01
N TYR A 36 -10.79 8.89 -3.70
CA TYR A 36 -10.61 10.31 -3.36
C TYR A 36 -11.92 10.99 -2.96
N GLY A 37 -12.61 10.42 -1.95
CA GLY A 37 -13.75 11.07 -1.31
C GLY A 37 -13.31 12.10 -0.28
N ASN A 38 -14.11 12.29 0.78
CA ASN A 38 -13.77 13.17 1.91
C ASN A 38 -12.43 12.81 2.58
N HIS A 39 -12.05 11.54 2.54
CA HIS A 39 -10.76 11.06 2.98
C HIS A 39 -10.20 10.12 1.91
N SER A 40 -8.92 10.28 1.59
CA SER A 40 -8.24 9.34 0.72
C SER A 40 -8.11 8.00 1.43
N ARG A 41 -8.44 6.91 0.73
CA ARG A 41 -8.30 5.55 1.24
C ARG A 41 -7.72 4.64 0.19
N ILE A 42 -6.83 3.75 0.61
CA ILE A 42 -6.25 2.73 -0.26
C ILE A 42 -7.34 1.67 -0.50
N ILE A 43 -7.64 1.43 -1.78
CA ILE A 43 -8.62 0.44 -2.23
C ILE A 43 -7.96 -0.70 -3.01
N SER A 44 -6.74 -0.51 -3.50
CA SER A 44 -5.97 -1.56 -4.16
C SER A 44 -4.50 -1.44 -3.83
N LEU A 45 -3.84 -2.58 -3.60
CA LEU A 45 -2.40 -2.67 -3.36
C LEU A 45 -1.81 -3.83 -4.17
N LYS A 46 -1.12 -3.54 -5.26
CA LYS A 46 -0.47 -4.52 -6.13
C LYS A 46 0.97 -4.76 -5.69
N LEU A 47 1.24 -5.94 -5.14
CA LEU A 47 2.57 -6.38 -4.70
C LEU A 47 3.25 -7.36 -5.67
N SER A 48 2.70 -7.55 -6.87
CA SER A 48 3.29 -8.41 -7.89
C SER A 48 4.74 -8.01 -8.19
N SER A 49 5.61 -9.00 -8.41
CA SER A 49 7.04 -8.83 -8.68
C SER A 49 7.84 -8.22 -7.52
N SER A 50 7.30 -8.22 -6.30
CA SER A 50 8.02 -7.81 -5.08
C SER A 50 8.70 -8.96 -4.34
N ASN A 51 8.77 -10.18 -4.92
CA ASN A 51 9.41 -11.36 -4.33
C ASN A 51 9.00 -11.60 -2.87
N LEU A 52 7.71 -11.47 -2.57
CA LEU A 52 7.19 -11.64 -1.22
C LEU A 52 7.50 -13.07 -0.73
N THR A 53 8.04 -13.17 0.48
CA THR A 53 8.32 -14.44 1.16
C THR A 53 7.83 -14.38 2.60
N GLY A 54 7.54 -15.54 3.19
CA GLY A 54 7.02 -15.64 4.55
C GLY A 54 5.50 -15.48 4.64
N ASP A 55 5.03 -15.18 5.86
CA ASP A 55 3.60 -15.13 6.20
C ASP A 55 2.92 -13.83 5.76
N ILE A 56 1.60 -13.88 5.66
CA ILE A 56 0.75 -12.69 5.43
C ILE A 56 0.76 -11.83 6.71
N VAL A 57 1.26 -10.60 6.61
CA VAL A 57 1.35 -9.69 7.75
C VAL A 57 -0.03 -9.27 8.24
N SER A 58 -0.28 -9.39 9.55
CA SER A 58 -1.59 -9.09 10.14
C SER A 58 -2.02 -7.63 9.98
N SER A 59 -1.07 -6.71 9.77
CA SER A 59 -1.32 -5.30 9.52
C SER A 59 -2.10 -5.04 8.23
N LEU A 60 -2.15 -6.01 7.29
CA LEU A 60 -3.05 -5.96 6.12
C LEU A 60 -4.52 -5.79 6.52
N SER A 61 -4.94 -6.35 7.66
CA SER A 61 -6.31 -6.21 8.17
C SER A 61 -6.72 -4.77 8.50
N LEU A 62 -5.74 -3.87 8.71
CA LEU A 62 -5.98 -2.46 8.97
C LEU A 62 -6.34 -1.68 7.69
N LEU A 63 -6.15 -2.27 6.51
CA LEU A 63 -6.60 -1.73 5.22
C LEU A 63 -8.06 -2.15 4.96
N SER A 64 -8.97 -1.75 5.86
CA SER A 64 -10.36 -2.23 5.89
C SER A 64 -11.21 -1.86 4.67
N THR A 65 -10.73 -0.95 3.82
CA THR A 65 -11.40 -0.53 2.58
C THR A 65 -10.75 -1.11 1.32
N MET A 66 -9.80 -2.04 1.49
CA MET A 66 -9.12 -2.67 0.38
C MET A 66 -10.05 -3.65 -0.33
N GLU A 67 -10.16 -3.50 -1.64
CA GLU A 67 -10.97 -4.33 -2.53
C GLU A 67 -10.09 -5.36 -3.25
N TYR A 68 -8.83 -5.02 -3.52
CA TYR A 68 -7.89 -5.83 -4.30
C TYR A 68 -6.48 -5.83 -3.70
N LEU A 69 -5.85 -7.01 -3.66
CA LEU A 69 -4.45 -7.26 -3.28
C LEU A 69 -3.74 -8.02 -4.41
#